data_AF-A0A182M0V6-F1
#
_entry.id   AF-A0A182M0V6-F1
#
_cell.length_a   1.000
_cell.length_b   1.000
_cell.length_c   1.000
_cell.angle_alpha   90.00
_cell.angle_beta   90.00
_cell.angle_gamma   90.00
#
_symmetry.space_group_name_H-M   'P 1'
#
loop_
_entity.id
_entity.type
_entity.pdbx_description
1 polymer ?
#
loop_
_entity_poly.entity_id
_entity_poly.type
_entity_poly.pdbx_seq_one_letter_code
_entity_poly.pdbx_strand_id
1 'polypeptide(L)'
;MWCWLTVFHLFVLYDFVHCITLTEVRVPKHTIRGHAVKLECHYDMEGEALYSVKWYKDGREFYRFVPRDDPPGSVFPQPGINVDLANSTSEQVILDPLDLSSSGKYRCEVSAEAPSFQTVSDHGEMMVVVLPDKDPHINGGKPRYQIGDPVQVNCTSGRSKPAVHLAWYINDDPADPGLVKRYEPYITGADRLETSVLGLEFRVKPKHFKRGDMKLKCLATISTVYWKVNEESVEGEKMQKAPTLESRRAMDDSRADRVHGMGGFV
;
A
#
# COMPACT_ATOMS: atom_id res chain seq x y z
N MET A 1 -69.10 15.01 -12.21
CA MET A 1 -68.51 16.21 -11.60
C MET A 1 -67.88 15.97 -10.22
N TRP A 2 -68.37 15.04 -9.39
CA TRP A 2 -67.78 14.77 -8.06
C TRP A 2 -66.48 13.95 -8.11
N CYS A 3 -66.29 13.12 -9.14
CA CYS A 3 -65.10 12.27 -9.29
C CYS A 3 -63.83 13.05 -9.69
N TRP A 4 -63.96 14.26 -10.24
CA TRP A 4 -62.83 15.12 -10.62
C TRP A 4 -62.34 15.96 -9.43
N LEU A 5 -63.24 16.33 -8.51
CA LEU A 5 -62.91 17.02 -7.26
C LEU A 5 -62.16 16.10 -6.27
N THR A 6 -62.48 14.81 -6.23
CA THR A 6 -61.75 13.82 -5.41
C THR A 6 -60.35 13.55 -5.95
N VAL A 7 -60.16 13.52 -7.27
CA VAL A 7 -58.83 13.37 -7.90
C VAL A 7 -57.99 14.64 -7.72
N PHE A 8 -58.60 15.83 -7.78
CA PHE A 8 -57.90 17.08 -7.50
C PHE A 8 -57.50 17.20 -6.02
N HIS A 9 -58.34 16.76 -5.07
CA HIS A 9 -57.96 16.67 -3.66
C HIS A 9 -56.87 15.62 -3.39
N LEU A 10 -56.85 14.51 -4.12
CA LEU A 10 -55.76 13.53 -4.07
C LEU A 10 -54.44 14.07 -4.65
N PHE A 11 -54.50 15.00 -5.61
CA PHE A 11 -53.31 15.70 -6.14
C PHE A 11 -52.83 16.85 -5.24
N VAL A 12 -53.72 17.53 -4.51
CA VAL A 12 -53.38 18.63 -3.59
C VAL A 12 -52.79 18.11 -2.26
N LEU A 13 -53.02 16.84 -1.90
CA LEU A 13 -52.41 16.19 -0.73
C LEU A 13 -51.08 15.48 -1.05
N TYR A 14 -50.51 15.68 -2.24
CA TYR A 14 -49.09 15.41 -2.45
C TYR A 14 -48.31 16.57 -1.83
N ASP A 15 -48.40 16.71 -0.51
CA ASP A 15 -47.47 17.51 0.26
C ASP A 15 -46.09 17.01 -0.13
N PHE A 16 -45.35 17.83 -0.88
CA PHE A 16 -43.94 17.59 -1.10
C PHE A 16 -43.30 17.54 0.29
N VAL A 17 -43.02 16.35 0.78
CA VAL A 17 -42.26 16.16 2.01
C VAL A 17 -40.85 16.66 1.70
N HIS A 18 -40.60 17.92 2.04
CA HIS A 18 -39.27 18.51 2.03
C HIS A 18 -38.55 17.90 3.24
N CYS A 19 -37.51 17.13 2.96
CA CYS A 19 -36.73 16.42 3.97
C CYS A 19 -35.28 16.70 3.68
N ILE A 20 -34.53 17.18 4.66
CA ILE A 20 -33.10 17.42 4.46
C ILE A 20 -32.43 16.11 4.04
N THR A 21 -31.52 16.18 3.08
CA THR A 21 -30.80 15.00 2.60
C THR A 21 -29.30 15.20 2.69
N LEU A 22 -28.62 14.15 3.11
CA LEU A 22 -27.17 14.11 3.08
C LEU A 22 -26.75 13.45 1.76
N THR A 23 -26.17 14.24 0.86
CA THR A 23 -25.82 13.76 -0.49
C THR A 23 -24.51 12.98 -0.46
N GLU A 24 -23.50 13.44 0.28
CA GLU A 24 -22.23 12.73 0.37
C GLU A 24 -21.40 13.17 1.59
N VAL A 25 -20.82 12.20 2.31
CA VAL A 25 -19.77 12.46 3.30
C VAL A 25 -18.45 11.90 2.78
N ARG A 26 -17.48 12.78 2.50
CA ARG A 26 -16.15 12.38 2.02
C ARG A 26 -15.13 12.43 3.14
N VAL A 27 -14.68 11.24 3.53
CA VAL A 27 -13.57 11.04 4.46
C VAL A 27 -12.51 10.20 3.74
N PRO A 28 -11.29 10.73 3.55
CA PRO A 28 -10.23 9.97 2.89
C PRO A 28 -9.87 8.70 3.66
N LYS A 29 -9.91 7.55 2.98
CA LYS A 29 -9.67 6.23 3.60
C LYS A 29 -8.26 6.09 4.20
N HIS A 30 -7.26 6.63 3.50
CA HIS A 30 -5.86 6.58 3.92
C HIS A 30 -5.20 7.94 3.72
N THR A 31 -4.50 8.42 4.74
CA THR A 31 -3.77 9.69 4.71
C THR A 31 -2.40 9.53 5.37
N ILE A 32 -1.51 10.51 5.18
CA ILE A 32 -0.13 10.43 5.66
C ILE A 32 0.03 11.39 6.84
N ARG A 33 0.70 10.94 7.90
CA ARG A 33 1.02 11.77 9.07
C ARG A 33 1.70 13.08 8.64
N GLY A 34 1.31 14.18 9.27
CA GLY A 34 1.86 15.51 9.03
C GLY A 34 1.31 16.23 7.80
N HIS A 35 0.46 15.58 7.00
CA HIS A 35 -0.24 16.25 5.90
C HIS A 35 -1.58 16.82 6.37
N ALA A 36 -2.08 17.79 5.62
CA ALA A 36 -3.44 18.28 5.75
C ALA A 36 -4.44 17.31 5.10
N VAL A 37 -5.67 17.27 5.62
CA VAL A 37 -6.80 16.57 4.99
C VAL A 37 -8.05 17.43 5.01
N LYS A 38 -8.87 17.28 3.96
CA LYS A 38 -10.20 17.85 3.87
C LYS A 38 -11.24 16.77 4.12
N LEU A 39 -12.13 17.05 5.08
CA LEU A 39 -13.36 16.31 5.29
C LEU A 39 -14.49 17.09 4.64
N GLU A 40 -15.34 16.45 3.85
CA GLU A 40 -16.45 17.11 3.16
C GLU A 40 -17.80 16.51 3.58
N CYS A 41 -18.78 17.37 3.75
CA CYS A 41 -20.15 17.04 4.10
C CYS A 41 -21.08 17.83 3.18
N HIS A 42 -21.55 17.14 2.15
CA HIS A 42 -22.47 17.67 1.16
C HIS A 42 -23.90 17.30 1.56
N TYR A 43 -24.78 18.29 1.56
CA TYR A 43 -26.19 18.13 1.96
C TYR A 43 -27.07 19.06 1.14
N ASP A 44 -28.33 18.65 0.94
CA ASP A 44 -29.39 19.49 0.42
C ASP A 44 -30.38 19.79 1.55
N MET A 45 -30.63 21.07 1.77
CA MET A 45 -31.58 21.53 2.78
C MET A 45 -33.04 21.39 2.32
N GLU A 46 -33.29 21.13 1.04
CA GLU A 46 -34.63 20.92 0.47
C GLU A 46 -35.60 22.01 0.95
N GLY A 47 -35.20 23.28 0.88
CA GLY A 47 -36.02 24.43 1.28
C GLY A 47 -36.08 24.74 2.79
N GLU A 48 -35.46 23.93 3.65
CA GLU A 48 -35.34 24.21 5.08
C GLU A 48 -34.16 25.15 5.41
N ALA A 49 -34.18 25.76 6.60
CA ALA A 49 -33.08 26.59 7.09
C ALA A 49 -32.09 25.75 7.91
N LEU A 50 -30.79 25.93 7.66
CA LEU A 50 -29.74 25.22 8.39
C LEU A 50 -29.67 25.73 9.84
N TYR A 51 -29.75 24.82 10.80
CA TYR A 51 -29.49 25.11 12.21
C TYR A 51 -28.00 24.91 12.55
N SER A 52 -27.45 23.73 12.24
CA SER A 52 -26.04 23.44 12.50
C SER A 52 -25.49 22.31 11.65
N VAL A 53 -24.18 22.36 11.38
CA VAL A 53 -23.40 21.20 10.93
C VAL A 53 -22.37 20.85 12.01
N LYS A 54 -22.29 19.57 12.38
CA LYS A 54 -21.35 19.09 13.40
C LYS A 54 -20.53 17.94 12.86
N TRP A 55 -19.27 17.92 13.27
CA TRP A 55 -18.36 16.82 13.00
C TRP A 55 -17.93 16.13 14.28
N TYR A 56 -17.97 14.81 14.23
CA TYR A 56 -17.58 13.92 15.31
C TYR A 56 -16.45 13.01 14.88
N LYS A 57 -15.46 12.79 15.75
CA LYS A 57 -14.49 11.71 15.64
C LYS A 57 -14.69 10.75 16.80
N ASP A 58 -14.92 9.47 16.49
CA ASP A 58 -15.13 8.41 17.47
C ASP A 58 -16.22 8.76 18.49
N GLY A 59 -17.27 9.45 18.03
CA GLY A 59 -18.42 9.87 18.84
C GLY A 59 -18.23 11.14 19.66
N ARG A 60 -17.09 11.83 19.57
CA ARG A 60 -16.86 13.12 20.24
C ARG A 60 -16.86 14.25 19.23
N GLU A 61 -17.59 15.31 19.54
CA GLU A 61 -17.65 16.52 18.72
C GLU A 61 -16.28 17.19 18.72
N PHE A 62 -15.80 17.59 17.54
CA PHE A 62 -14.56 18.36 17.41
C PHE A 62 -14.74 19.65 16.61
N TYR A 63 -15.81 19.76 15.83
CA TYR A 63 -16.14 20.95 15.06
C TYR A 63 -17.65 21.14 14.95
N ARG A 64 -18.08 22.39 15.00
CA ARG A 64 -19.48 22.79 14.83
C ARG A 64 -19.56 24.09 14.06
N PHE A 65 -20.47 24.13 13.09
CA PHE A 65 -20.85 25.33 12.35
C PHE A 65 -22.30 25.69 12.66
N VAL A 66 -22.54 26.92 13.11
CA VAL A 66 -23.87 27.50 13.35
C VAL A 66 -23.93 28.84 12.61
N PRO A 67 -24.75 28.98 11.55
CA PRO A 67 -24.77 30.20 10.73
C PRO A 67 -25.08 31.50 11.49
N ARG A 68 -25.76 31.39 12.63
CA ARG A 68 -26.18 32.53 13.46
C ARG A 68 -25.15 32.96 14.51
N ASP A 69 -24.11 32.16 14.74
CA ASP A 69 -23.07 32.47 15.71
C ASP A 69 -22.00 33.40 15.09
N ASP A 70 -21.29 34.15 15.93
CA ASP A 70 -20.14 34.97 15.56
C ASP A 70 -18.92 34.62 16.45
N PRO A 71 -17.89 33.94 15.93
CA PRO A 71 -17.80 33.38 14.58
C PRO A 71 -18.71 32.15 14.38
N PRO A 72 -19.10 31.82 13.14
CA PRO A 72 -20.04 30.71 12.88
C PRO A 72 -19.41 29.33 13.15
N GLY A 73 -18.09 29.22 13.18
CA GLY A 73 -17.37 27.96 13.45
C GLY A 73 -16.80 27.89 14.86
N SER A 74 -17.01 26.76 15.53
CA SER A 74 -16.48 26.43 16.87
C SER A 74 -15.67 25.13 16.81
N VAL A 75 -14.56 25.07 17.56
CA VAL A 75 -13.69 23.89 17.66
C VAL A 75 -13.69 23.35 19.08
N PHE A 76 -13.76 22.03 19.21
CA PHE A 76 -13.70 21.33 20.49
C PHE A 76 -12.43 20.46 20.55
N PRO A 77 -11.55 20.66 21.54
CA PRO A 77 -10.29 19.94 21.60
C PRO A 77 -10.48 18.41 21.70
N GLN A 78 -9.83 17.68 20.79
CA GLN A 78 -9.76 16.23 20.81
C GLN A 78 -8.35 15.76 20.45
N PRO A 79 -7.84 14.66 21.06
CA PRO A 79 -6.53 14.12 20.70
C PRO A 79 -6.44 13.80 19.20
N GLY A 80 -5.38 14.28 18.56
CA GLY A 80 -5.13 14.09 17.12
C GLY A 80 -6.01 14.94 16.21
N ILE A 81 -6.79 15.88 16.72
CA ILE A 81 -7.58 16.80 15.89
C ILE A 81 -7.00 18.19 15.99
N ASN A 82 -6.49 18.70 14.87
CA ASN A 82 -6.11 20.10 14.73
C ASN A 82 -6.90 20.73 13.59
N VAL A 83 -7.95 21.48 13.92
CA VAL A 83 -8.83 22.11 12.93
C VAL A 83 -8.24 23.43 12.48
N ASP A 84 -8.06 23.61 11.18
CA ASP A 84 -7.81 24.92 10.59
C ASP A 84 -9.15 25.65 10.40
N LEU A 85 -9.53 26.44 11.41
CA LEU A 85 -10.80 27.16 11.44
C LEU A 85 -10.92 28.21 10.33
N ALA A 86 -9.80 28.80 9.88
CA ALA A 86 -9.82 29.84 8.86
C ALA A 86 -10.24 29.30 7.48
N ASN A 87 -9.97 28.01 7.23
CA ASN A 87 -10.29 27.34 5.98
C ASN A 87 -11.45 26.33 6.11
N SER A 88 -12.12 26.28 7.26
CA SER A 88 -13.25 25.37 7.53
C SER A 88 -14.60 26.10 7.48
N THR A 89 -15.60 25.45 6.90
CA THR A 89 -16.94 25.99 6.65
C THR A 89 -18.02 24.96 7.07
N SER A 90 -19.29 25.24 6.75
CA SER A 90 -20.39 24.31 6.96
C SER A 90 -20.25 23.00 6.17
N GLU A 91 -19.59 23.02 5.00
CA GLU A 91 -19.48 21.85 4.11
C GLU A 91 -18.10 21.21 4.13
N GLN A 92 -17.05 21.91 4.58
CA GLN A 92 -15.70 21.34 4.65
C GLN A 92 -15.00 21.65 5.97
N VAL A 93 -14.25 20.67 6.49
CA VAL A 93 -13.36 20.85 7.65
C VAL A 93 -11.95 20.43 7.28
N ILE A 94 -10.99 21.32 7.52
CA ILE A 94 -9.58 21.07 7.26
C ILE A 94 -8.90 20.65 8.57
N LEU A 95 -8.25 19.49 8.55
CA LEU A 95 -7.40 19.03 9.64
C LEU A 95 -5.93 19.13 9.20
N ASP A 96 -5.12 19.92 9.90
CA ASP A 96 -3.71 20.13 9.57
C ASP A 96 -2.89 20.57 10.80
N PRO A 97 -1.82 19.88 11.23
CA PRO A 97 -1.32 18.61 10.69
C PRO A 97 -2.05 17.39 11.28
N LEU A 98 -2.09 16.31 10.50
CA LEU A 98 -2.54 15.01 10.99
C LEU A 98 -1.51 14.30 11.87
N ASP A 99 -2.01 13.58 12.87
CA ASP A 99 -1.25 12.64 13.69
C ASP A 99 -1.80 11.20 13.53
N LEU A 100 -1.06 10.20 13.99
CA LEU A 100 -1.54 8.82 14.06
C LEU A 100 -2.87 8.70 14.84
N SER A 101 -3.02 9.51 15.89
CA SER A 101 -4.25 9.58 16.70
C SER A 101 -5.44 10.21 15.96
N SER A 102 -5.23 10.85 14.81
CA SER A 102 -6.31 11.30 13.92
C SER A 102 -7.00 10.12 13.22
N SER A 103 -6.46 8.90 13.25
CA SER A 103 -7.17 7.73 12.72
C SER A 103 -8.46 7.48 13.51
N GLY A 104 -9.56 7.15 12.82
CA GLY A 104 -10.84 6.87 13.47
C GLY A 104 -12.04 7.02 12.54
N LYS A 105 -13.23 6.95 13.15
CA LYS A 105 -14.51 7.11 12.46
C LYS A 105 -14.96 8.57 12.55
N TYR A 106 -15.14 9.19 11.40
CA TYR A 106 -15.59 10.58 11.25
C TYR A 106 -17.05 10.60 10.81
N ARG A 107 -17.88 11.38 11.49
CA ARG A 107 -19.32 11.51 11.18
C ARG A 107 -19.66 12.98 11.02
N CYS A 108 -20.36 13.31 9.94
CA CYS A 108 -21.02 14.60 9.79
C CYS A 108 -22.49 14.46 10.20
N GLU A 109 -23.01 15.45 10.91
CA GLU A 109 -24.41 15.58 11.30
C GLU A 109 -24.90 16.96 10.88
N VAL A 110 -25.99 17.01 10.11
CA VAL A 110 -26.62 18.24 9.62
C VAL A 110 -28.02 18.32 10.21
N SER A 111 -28.32 19.44 10.86
CA SER A 111 -29.63 19.68 11.50
C SER A 111 -30.29 20.91 10.91
N ALA A 112 -31.59 20.81 10.67
CA ALA A 112 -32.44 21.91 10.27
C ALA A 112 -33.05 22.67 11.45
N GLU A 113 -33.50 23.88 11.19
CA GLU A 113 -34.14 24.78 12.15
C GLU A 113 -35.60 24.36 12.46
N ALA A 114 -36.19 25.00 13.47
CA ALA A 114 -37.63 24.94 13.68
C ALA A 114 -38.41 25.24 12.37
N PRO A 115 -39.52 24.54 12.08
CA PRO A 115 -40.25 23.62 12.97
C PRO A 115 -39.89 22.15 12.84
N SER A 116 -39.12 21.75 11.81
CA SER A 116 -38.91 20.34 11.48
C SER A 116 -37.93 19.67 12.47
N PHE A 117 -36.90 20.42 12.90
CA PHE A 117 -35.76 19.93 13.68
C PHE A 117 -35.15 18.63 13.11
N GLN A 118 -35.27 18.43 11.79
CA GLN A 118 -34.76 17.23 11.14
C GLN A 118 -33.23 17.17 11.30
N THR A 119 -32.70 15.95 11.39
CA THR A 119 -31.25 15.73 11.49
C THR A 119 -30.86 14.50 10.67
N VAL A 120 -29.87 14.66 9.80
CA VAL A 120 -29.29 13.59 8.99
C VAL A 120 -27.81 13.45 9.29
N SER A 121 -27.28 12.23 9.19
CA SER A 121 -25.86 11.98 9.42
C SER A 121 -25.36 10.80 8.62
N ASP A 122 -24.09 10.86 8.24
CA ASP A 122 -23.34 9.74 7.68
C ASP A 122 -21.88 9.86 8.08
N HIS A 123 -21.07 8.87 7.71
CA HIS A 123 -19.74 8.69 8.24
C HIS A 123 -18.78 8.06 7.24
N GLY A 124 -17.49 8.26 7.50
CA GLY A 124 -16.41 7.50 6.88
C GLY A 124 -15.29 7.23 7.88
N GLU A 125 -14.42 6.30 7.52
CA GLU A 125 -13.27 5.92 8.34
C GLU A 125 -11.98 6.38 7.66
N MET A 126 -11.10 7.00 8.46
CA MET A 126 -9.78 7.43 8.02
C MET A 126 -8.71 6.71 8.81
N MET A 127 -7.70 6.19 8.10
CA MET A 127 -6.47 5.66 8.69
C MET A 127 -5.29 6.55 8.30
N VAL A 128 -4.62 7.11 9.31
CA VAL A 128 -3.38 7.85 9.11
C VAL A 128 -2.19 6.89 9.17
N VAL A 129 -1.35 6.93 8.14
CA VAL A 129 -0.17 6.07 8.02
C VAL A 129 1.12 6.87 8.13
N VAL A 130 2.19 6.19 8.52
CA VAL A 130 3.57 6.64 8.42
C VAL A 130 4.25 5.78 7.37
N LEU A 131 4.68 6.41 6.28
CA LEU A 131 5.38 5.73 5.20
C LEU A 131 6.79 5.30 5.62
N PRO A 132 7.34 4.21 5.06
CA PRO A 132 8.70 3.79 5.29
C PRO A 132 9.70 4.88 4.91
N ASP A 133 10.71 5.07 5.75
CA ASP A 133 11.85 5.98 5.51
C ASP A 133 12.79 5.50 4.41
N LYS A 134 12.77 4.19 4.13
CA LYS A 134 13.61 3.52 3.13
C LYS A 134 12.78 2.52 2.33
N ASP A 135 13.15 2.37 1.07
CA ASP A 135 12.62 1.33 0.20
C ASP A 135 13.00 -0.08 0.73
N PRO A 136 12.19 -1.11 0.44
CA PRO A 136 12.51 -2.47 0.87
C PRO A 136 13.86 -2.90 0.29
N HIS A 137 14.61 -3.70 1.04
CA HIS A 137 15.89 -4.22 0.57
C HIS A 137 16.01 -5.72 0.86
N ILE A 138 16.66 -6.41 -0.08
CA ILE A 138 16.94 -7.84 0.00
C ILE A 138 18.34 -8.02 0.58
N ASN A 139 18.48 -8.87 1.59
CA ASN A 139 19.75 -9.22 2.21
C ASN A 139 19.95 -10.75 2.31
N GLY A 140 21.20 -11.19 2.39
CA GLY A 140 21.58 -12.62 2.47
C GLY A 140 21.77 -13.33 1.13
N GLY A 141 21.58 -12.62 0.01
CA GLY A 141 21.77 -13.17 -1.33
C GLY A 141 23.25 -13.41 -1.68
N LYS A 142 23.50 -14.37 -2.59
CA LYS A 142 24.81 -14.59 -3.23
C LYS A 142 24.81 -13.95 -4.62
N PRO A 143 25.98 -13.51 -5.12
CA PRO A 143 26.09 -12.93 -6.47
C PRO A 143 25.88 -13.95 -7.60
N ARG A 144 26.02 -15.26 -7.32
CA ARG A 144 25.81 -16.38 -8.24
C ARG A 144 25.26 -17.58 -7.48
N TYR A 145 24.43 -18.39 -8.15
CA TYR A 145 23.89 -19.63 -7.59
C TYR A 145 24.05 -20.81 -8.56
N GLN A 146 24.29 -22.00 -8.00
CA GLN A 146 24.25 -23.27 -8.70
C GLN A 146 22.97 -24.05 -8.36
N ILE A 147 22.60 -25.01 -9.22
CA ILE A 147 21.51 -25.95 -8.92
C ILE A 147 21.86 -26.73 -7.65
N GLY A 148 20.93 -26.78 -6.70
CA GLY A 148 21.12 -27.42 -5.39
C GLY A 148 21.54 -26.46 -4.28
N ASP A 149 21.99 -25.25 -4.60
CA ASP A 149 22.37 -24.26 -3.59
C ASP A 149 21.19 -23.87 -2.71
N PRO A 150 21.42 -23.65 -1.40
CA PRO A 150 20.42 -23.04 -0.54
C PRO A 150 20.37 -21.53 -0.80
N VAL A 151 19.15 -21.03 -1.06
CA VAL A 151 18.82 -19.61 -1.04
C VAL A 151 18.18 -19.34 0.32
N GLN A 152 18.76 -18.42 1.08
CA GLN A 152 18.22 -17.92 2.35
C GLN A 152 18.37 -16.41 2.34
N VAL A 153 17.31 -15.72 1.94
CA VAL A 153 17.30 -14.27 1.84
C VAL A 153 16.18 -13.69 2.69
N ASN A 154 16.40 -12.48 3.20
CA ASN A 154 15.38 -11.71 3.88
C ASN A 154 15.06 -10.47 3.06
N CYS A 155 13.81 -10.04 3.09
CA CYS A 155 13.43 -8.71 2.65
C CYS A 155 13.02 -7.92 3.88
N THR A 156 13.60 -6.74 4.05
CA THR A 156 13.37 -5.87 5.20
C THR A 156 12.81 -4.53 4.73
N SER A 157 11.71 -4.08 5.33
CA SER A 157 11.12 -2.76 5.06
C SER A 157 11.81 -1.65 5.85
N GLY A 158 11.59 -0.39 5.46
CA GLY A 158 11.79 0.75 6.38
C GLY A 158 10.79 0.76 7.53
N ARG A 159 10.98 1.67 8.49
CA ARG A 159 10.12 1.83 9.67
C ARG A 159 8.84 2.55 9.28
N SER A 160 7.68 1.99 9.61
CA SER A 160 6.38 2.48 9.14
C SER A 160 5.26 2.23 10.15
N LYS A 161 4.06 2.74 9.87
CA LYS A 161 2.85 2.39 10.60
C LYS A 161 1.62 2.51 9.71
N PRO A 162 0.80 1.46 9.54
CA PRO A 162 1.01 0.09 10.05
C PRO A 162 2.24 -0.58 9.41
N ALA A 163 2.65 -1.72 9.95
CA ALA A 163 3.70 -2.55 9.38
C ALA A 163 3.46 -2.83 7.88
N VAL A 164 4.53 -2.70 7.10
CA VAL A 164 4.52 -2.99 5.66
C VAL A 164 4.12 -4.44 5.41
N HIS A 165 3.20 -4.66 4.48
CA HIS A 165 2.95 -5.99 3.95
C HIS A 165 3.98 -6.32 2.87
N LEU A 166 4.80 -7.33 3.16
CA LEU A 166 5.85 -7.82 2.26
C LEU A 166 5.37 -9.07 1.50
N ALA A 167 5.78 -9.21 0.24
CA ALA A 167 5.53 -10.38 -0.59
C ALA A 167 6.74 -10.72 -1.46
N TRP A 168 6.97 -12.02 -1.66
CA TRP A 168 8.06 -12.55 -2.47
C TRP A 168 7.54 -13.06 -3.81
N TYR A 169 8.32 -12.80 -4.86
CA TYR A 169 8.12 -13.33 -6.21
C TYR A 169 9.44 -13.93 -6.72
N ILE A 170 9.35 -15.05 -7.41
CA ILE A 170 10.47 -15.73 -8.07
C ILE A 170 10.18 -15.73 -9.57
N ASN A 171 10.96 -14.97 -10.35
CA ASN A 171 10.74 -14.78 -11.78
C ASN A 171 9.31 -14.34 -12.14
N ASP A 172 8.82 -13.33 -11.42
CA ASP A 172 7.47 -12.72 -11.54
C ASP A 172 6.29 -13.59 -11.07
N ASP A 173 6.54 -14.84 -10.68
CA ASP A 173 5.53 -15.71 -10.10
C ASP A 173 5.54 -15.59 -8.56
N PRO A 174 4.37 -15.48 -7.87
CA PRO A 174 4.34 -15.45 -6.41
C PRO A 174 5.04 -16.65 -5.80
N ALA A 175 5.88 -16.40 -4.79
CA ALA A 175 6.56 -17.48 -4.08
C ALA A 175 5.55 -18.37 -3.36
N ASP A 176 5.79 -19.69 -3.40
CA ASP A 176 5.00 -20.66 -2.66
C ASP A 176 5.05 -20.34 -1.15
N PRO A 177 3.89 -20.29 -0.45
CA PRO A 177 3.85 -20.02 0.99
C PRO A 177 4.76 -20.90 1.84
N GLY A 178 5.03 -22.15 1.42
CA GLY A 178 5.93 -23.07 2.11
C GLY A 178 7.41 -22.69 2.03
N LEU A 179 7.79 -21.81 1.11
CA LEU A 179 9.15 -21.26 0.97
C LEU A 179 9.32 -19.95 1.75
N VAL A 180 8.22 -19.36 2.20
CA VAL A 180 8.20 -18.04 2.83
C VAL A 180 8.22 -18.21 4.35
N LYS A 181 9.19 -17.57 4.98
CA LYS A 181 9.31 -17.53 6.44
C LYS A 181 8.81 -16.19 6.97
N ARG A 182 7.71 -16.23 7.72
CA ARG A 182 7.09 -15.04 8.33
C ARG A 182 7.76 -14.73 9.67
N TYR A 183 8.05 -13.45 9.89
CA TYR A 183 8.52 -12.91 11.15
C TYR A 183 7.51 -11.91 11.67
N GLU A 184 7.38 -11.82 12.99
CA GLU A 184 6.58 -10.76 13.60
C GLU A 184 7.26 -9.40 13.38
N PRO A 185 6.51 -8.35 12.98
CA PRO A 185 7.06 -7.01 12.89
C PRO A 185 7.61 -6.58 14.25
N TYR A 186 8.85 -6.07 14.26
CA TYR A 186 9.43 -5.56 15.50
C TYR A 186 9.25 -4.04 15.59
N ILE A 187 8.92 -3.58 16.80
CA ILE A 187 8.63 -2.19 17.09
C ILE A 187 9.91 -1.49 17.55
N THR A 188 10.21 -0.34 16.96
CA THR A 188 11.42 0.43 17.28
C THR A 188 11.11 1.89 17.54
N GLY A 189 11.90 2.51 18.42
CA GLY A 189 11.82 3.94 18.74
C GLY A 189 10.65 4.33 19.66
N ALA A 190 10.69 5.57 20.14
CA ALA A 190 9.64 6.13 21.01
C ALA A 190 8.31 6.35 20.26
N ASP A 191 8.38 6.54 18.95
CA ASP A 191 7.27 6.66 17.99
C ASP A 191 6.56 5.32 17.70
N ARG A 192 7.10 4.20 18.21
CA ARG A 192 6.54 2.85 18.06
C ARG A 192 6.20 2.50 16.62
N LEU A 193 7.15 2.76 15.71
CA LEU A 193 7.06 2.35 14.31
C LEU A 193 7.51 0.90 14.14
N GLU A 194 6.95 0.26 13.13
CA GLU A 194 7.08 -1.17 12.86
C GLU A 194 7.99 -1.39 11.66
N THR A 195 8.86 -2.40 11.76
CA THR A 195 9.67 -2.89 10.64
C THR A 195 9.27 -4.33 10.33
N SER A 196 8.93 -4.58 9.08
CA SER A 196 8.58 -5.92 8.59
C SER A 196 9.79 -6.61 8.00
N VAL A 197 9.90 -7.90 8.27
CA VAL A 197 10.89 -8.78 7.64
C VAL A 197 10.18 -10.01 7.09
N LEU A 198 10.50 -10.39 5.86
CA LEU A 198 9.99 -11.61 5.24
C LEU A 198 11.14 -12.43 4.67
N GLY A 199 11.29 -13.66 5.18
CA GLY A 199 12.30 -14.60 4.71
C GLY A 199 11.82 -15.40 3.50
N LEU A 200 12.75 -15.77 2.64
CA LEU A 200 12.56 -16.70 1.53
C LEU A 200 13.66 -17.76 1.60
N GLU A 201 13.25 -19.03 1.68
CA GLU A 201 14.14 -20.17 1.80
C GLU A 201 13.76 -21.29 0.85
N PHE A 202 14.67 -21.66 -0.05
CA PHE A 202 14.49 -22.79 -0.97
C PHE A 202 15.83 -23.32 -1.50
N ARG A 203 15.80 -24.51 -2.11
CA ARG A 203 16.92 -25.03 -2.90
C ARG A 203 16.74 -24.74 -4.38
N VAL A 204 17.78 -24.22 -5.01
CA VAL A 204 17.78 -23.87 -6.43
C VAL A 204 17.50 -25.12 -7.29
N LYS A 205 16.56 -25.00 -8.22
CA LYS A 205 16.15 -26.04 -9.17
C LYS A 205 16.27 -25.49 -10.59
N PRO A 206 16.39 -26.33 -11.63
CA PRO A 206 16.48 -25.87 -13.01
C PRO A 206 15.36 -24.90 -13.43
N LYS A 207 14.13 -25.15 -12.94
CA LYS A 207 12.95 -24.29 -13.21
C LYS A 207 13.07 -22.84 -12.71
N HIS A 208 14.00 -22.56 -11.79
CA HIS A 208 14.20 -21.22 -11.24
C HIS A 208 15.09 -20.34 -12.12
N PHE A 209 15.77 -20.89 -13.12
CA PHE A 209 16.52 -20.11 -14.10
C PHE A 209 15.69 -19.92 -15.37
N LYS A 210 15.29 -18.68 -15.66
CA LYS A 210 14.64 -18.32 -16.93
C LYS A 210 15.69 -17.54 -17.74
N ARG A 211 16.07 -18.00 -18.93
CA ARG A 211 17.10 -17.35 -19.78
C ARG A 211 18.49 -17.20 -19.15
N GLY A 212 18.79 -17.95 -18.09
CA GLY A 212 20.12 -18.01 -17.45
C GLY A 212 20.22 -17.23 -16.13
N ASP A 213 19.21 -16.45 -15.78
CA ASP A 213 19.10 -15.71 -14.53
C ASP A 213 17.91 -16.19 -13.68
N MET A 214 18.03 -16.00 -12.37
CA MET A 214 16.97 -16.18 -11.39
C MET A 214 16.71 -14.83 -10.74
N LYS A 215 15.46 -14.36 -10.81
CA LYS A 215 15.05 -13.07 -10.27
C LYS A 215 14.28 -13.24 -8.98
N LEU A 216 14.73 -12.57 -7.93
CA LEU A 216 14.06 -12.51 -6.64
C LEU A 216 13.51 -11.10 -6.46
N LYS A 217 12.20 -10.99 -6.29
CA LYS A 217 11.51 -9.71 -6.18
C LYS A 217 10.76 -9.64 -4.86
N CYS A 218 11.08 -8.62 -4.08
CA CYS A 218 10.35 -8.26 -2.88
C CYS A 218 9.44 -7.06 -3.15
N LEU A 219 8.16 -7.24 -2.87
CA LEU A 219 7.14 -6.22 -2.94
C LEU A 219 6.78 -5.74 -1.53
N ALA A 220 6.75 -4.42 -1.33
CA ALA A 220 6.38 -3.75 -0.10
C ALA A 220 5.15 -2.85 -0.30
N THR A 221 4.13 -3.04 0.53
CA THR A 221 2.85 -2.32 0.39
C THR A 221 2.30 -1.82 1.73
N ILE A 222 1.66 -0.64 1.72
CA ILE A 222 0.82 -0.14 2.82
C ILE A 222 -0.50 0.34 2.21
N SER A 223 -1.57 -0.41 2.46
CA SER A 223 -2.92 -0.13 1.97
C SER A 223 -2.91 0.31 0.50
N THR A 224 -3.48 1.48 0.18
CA THR A 224 -3.53 2.04 -1.18
C THR A 224 -2.53 3.18 -1.41
N VAL A 225 -1.65 3.46 -0.44
CA VAL A 225 -0.84 4.70 -0.41
C VAL A 225 0.65 4.46 -0.58
N TYR A 226 1.11 3.20 -0.50
CA TYR A 226 2.52 2.86 -0.67
C TYR A 226 2.69 1.56 -1.44
N TRP A 227 3.54 1.59 -2.46
CA TRP A 227 3.94 0.45 -3.27
C TRP A 227 5.39 0.62 -3.74
N LYS A 228 6.28 -0.26 -3.29
CA LYS A 228 7.70 -0.27 -3.68
C LYS A 228 8.19 -1.68 -3.91
N VAL A 229 9.15 -1.82 -4.83
CA VAL A 229 9.68 -3.11 -5.25
C VAL A 229 11.20 -3.06 -5.22
N ASN A 230 11.81 -4.14 -4.74
CA ASN A 230 13.23 -4.41 -4.87
C ASN A 230 13.40 -5.74 -5.62
N GLU A 231 14.12 -5.72 -6.74
CA GLU A 231 14.39 -6.91 -7.56
C GLU A 231 15.91 -7.12 -7.66
N GLU A 232 16.33 -8.34 -7.32
CA GLU A 232 17.70 -8.81 -7.47
C GLU A 232 17.73 -9.89 -8.55
N SER A 233 18.60 -9.73 -9.55
CA SER A 233 18.77 -10.67 -10.66
C SER A 233 20.10 -11.39 -10.51
N VAL A 234 20.07 -12.71 -10.34
CA VAL A 234 21.25 -13.51 -10.05
C VAL A 234 21.56 -14.45 -11.22
N GLU A 235 22.78 -14.37 -11.73
CA GLU A 235 23.25 -15.25 -12.81
C GLU A 235 23.46 -16.68 -12.28
N GLY A 236 22.96 -17.67 -13.04
CA GLY A 236 23.38 -19.05 -12.88
C GLY A 236 24.83 -19.20 -13.34
N GLU A 237 25.63 -19.95 -12.59
CA GLU A 237 26.99 -20.23 -13.04
C GLU A 237 26.96 -21.08 -14.32
N LYS A 238 27.63 -20.62 -15.38
CA LYS A 238 27.70 -21.39 -16.63
C LYS A 238 28.49 -22.67 -16.35
N MET A 239 27.90 -23.83 -16.59
CA MET A 239 28.67 -25.07 -16.71
C MET A 239 29.78 -24.84 -17.75
N GLN A 240 31.04 -24.82 -17.31
CA GLN A 240 32.16 -24.84 -18.23
C GLN A 240 32.03 -26.11 -19.07
N LYS A 241 31.83 -25.95 -20.39
CA LYS A 241 31.84 -27.08 -21.31
C LYS A 241 33.17 -27.80 -21.12
N ALA A 242 33.11 -29.11 -20.83
CA ALA A 242 34.30 -29.94 -20.70
C ALA A 242 35.19 -29.77 -21.94
N PRO A 243 36.53 -29.71 -21.80
CA PRO A 243 37.41 -29.68 -22.96
C PRO A 243 37.18 -30.96 -23.75
N THR A 244 36.84 -30.83 -25.03
CA THR A 244 36.81 -31.95 -25.96
C THR A 244 38.22 -32.53 -26.03
N LEU A 245 38.41 -33.74 -25.48
CA LEU A 245 39.63 -34.53 -25.59
C LEU A 245 39.83 -34.89 -27.07
N GLU A 246 40.65 -34.10 -27.75
CA GLU A 246 41.09 -34.39 -29.11
C GLU A 246 42.10 -35.55 -29.04
N SER A 247 41.66 -36.74 -29.47
CA SER A 247 42.50 -37.94 -29.51
C SER A 247 43.62 -37.76 -30.54
N ARG A 248 44.80 -37.34 -30.08
CA ARG A 248 46.03 -37.43 -30.87
C ARG A 248 46.43 -38.91 -30.96
N ARG A 249 46.23 -39.52 -32.13
CA ARG A 249 46.80 -40.82 -32.48
C ARG A 249 48.32 -40.70 -32.42
N ALA A 250 48.97 -41.54 -31.61
CA ALA A 250 50.42 -41.72 -31.66
C ALA A 250 50.77 -42.52 -32.92
N MET A 251 51.55 -41.92 -33.83
CA MET A 251 52.28 -42.66 -34.85
C MET A 251 53.46 -43.33 -34.17
N ASP A 252 53.41 -44.66 -34.15
CA ASP A 252 54.50 -45.57 -33.83
C ASP A 252 55.52 -45.52 -34.99
N ASP A 253 56.77 -45.16 -34.72
CA ASP A 253 57.88 -45.41 -35.63
C ASP A 253 59.02 -46.05 -34.85
N SER A 254 59.13 -47.36 -35.04
CA SER A 254 60.11 -48.24 -34.43
C SER A 254 61.47 -48.15 -35.16
N ARG A 255 62.53 -47.91 -34.37
CA ARG A 255 63.90 -48.48 -34.46
C ARG A 255 64.08 -49.63 -35.48
N ALA A 256 65.21 -49.88 -36.15
CA ALA A 256 66.60 -49.43 -36.14
C ALA A 256 67.29 -50.09 -37.36
N ASP A 257 68.41 -49.56 -37.89
CA ASP A 257 69.69 -50.29 -37.85
C ASP A 257 70.88 -49.53 -38.49
N ARG A 258 72.06 -49.76 -37.92
CA ARG A 258 73.39 -49.42 -38.48
C ARG A 258 73.91 -50.61 -39.30
N VAL A 259 74.78 -50.36 -40.29
CA VAL A 259 76.22 -50.76 -40.34
C VAL A 259 76.82 -50.57 -41.76
N HIS A 260 78.07 -50.08 -41.75
CA HIS A 260 79.15 -49.94 -42.75
C HIS A 260 79.04 -50.43 -44.21
N GLY A 261 79.73 -49.66 -45.11
CA GLY A 261 80.78 -50.25 -45.97
C GLY A 261 81.05 -49.62 -47.35
N MET A 262 82.11 -48.81 -47.44
CA MET A 262 83.19 -48.79 -48.47
C MET A 262 82.98 -48.31 -49.94
N GLY A 263 83.97 -47.52 -50.42
CA GLY A 263 84.36 -47.29 -51.83
C GLY A 263 83.84 -45.97 -52.42
N GLY A 264 84.60 -44.99 -52.91
CA GLY A 264 85.92 -44.97 -53.54
C GLY A 264 85.77 -44.98 -55.07
N PHE A 265 86.02 -43.85 -55.75
CA PHE A 265 86.77 -43.67 -57.03
C PHE A 265 86.30 -42.46 -57.90
N VAL A 266 87.34 -41.74 -58.34
CA VAL A 266 87.51 -40.68 -59.39
C VAL A 266 86.90 -39.31 -59.13
#